data_AF-A0A1F6CSJ5-F1
#
_entry.id   AF-A0A1F6CSJ5-F1
#
_cell.length_a   1.000
_cell.length_b   1.000
_cell.length_c   1.000
_cell.angle_alpha   90.00
_cell.angle_beta   90.00
_cell.angle_gamma   90.00
#
_symmetry.space_group_name_H-M   'P 1'
#
loop_
_entity.id
_entity.type
_entity.pdbx_description
1 polymer ?
#
loop_
_entity_poly.entity_id
_entity_poly.type
_entity_poly.pdbx_seq_one_letter_code
_entity_poly.pdbx_strand_id
1 'polypeptide(L)'
;MPNIGFKPYAAGVAMHASIDACLELRRQLGLSRASTVADVGRALERLRSVELIMATRGFATLPRGREITAGLQAKFSMYNSATIAFVKGHVDPNDFSDDIVVDPQVKAFRDMLTLVGNDDLPHAVVRFRAELRDGSTLTGEIDQPIGSPDKPMSDADIRGKLLDAGRGRVEEPSLERLADLAERLDQVQDAATLVELAVPLAAR
;
A
#
# COMPACT_ATOMS: atom_id res chain seq x y z
N MET A 1 1.06 -11.46 23.71
CA MET A 1 0.08 -11.67 22.62
C MET A 1 0.74 -12.56 21.58
N PRO A 2 0.01 -13.40 20.82
CA PRO A 2 0.64 -14.21 19.79
C PRO A 2 1.27 -13.30 18.73
N ASN A 3 2.32 -13.81 18.07
CA ASN A 3 3.11 -13.19 17.01
C ASN A 3 2.28 -12.93 15.72
N ILE A 4 1.21 -12.15 15.83
CA ILE A 4 0.23 -11.91 14.76
C ILE A 4 0.57 -10.59 14.06
N GLY A 5 0.76 -10.67 12.75
CA GLY A 5 0.86 -9.49 11.88
C GLY A 5 -0.50 -9.10 11.29
N PHE A 6 -0.73 -7.80 11.15
CA PHE A 6 -1.88 -7.24 10.43
C PHE A 6 -1.46 -6.74 9.06
N LYS A 7 -2.28 -6.97 8.03
CA LYS A 7 -1.96 -6.48 6.69
C LYS A 7 -2.30 -4.99 6.56
N PRO A 8 -1.36 -4.07 6.38
CA PRO A 8 -1.68 -2.67 6.09
C PRO A 8 -2.34 -2.49 4.71
N TYR A 9 -1.96 -3.34 3.74
CA TYR A 9 -2.33 -3.18 2.33
C TYR A 9 -3.18 -4.33 1.81
N ALA A 10 -4.03 -4.05 0.82
CA ALA A 10 -4.82 -5.04 0.11
C ALA A 10 -4.02 -5.91 -0.90
N ALA A 11 -2.76 -6.21 -0.57
CA ALA A 11 -1.83 -6.99 -1.38
C ALA A 11 -1.30 -8.22 -0.61
N GLY A 12 -0.71 -9.18 -1.35
CA GLY A 12 0.02 -10.30 -0.74
C GLY A 12 1.19 -9.83 0.11
N VAL A 13 1.45 -10.51 1.24
CA VAL A 13 2.45 -10.11 2.25
C VAL A 13 3.85 -9.93 1.65
N ALA A 14 4.22 -10.75 0.66
CA ALA A 14 5.49 -10.66 -0.04
C ALA A 14 5.73 -9.30 -0.73
N MET A 15 4.69 -8.51 -0.98
CA MET A 15 4.77 -7.21 -1.65
C MET A 15 4.85 -6.03 -0.67
N HIS A 16 4.64 -6.24 0.63
CA HIS A 16 4.45 -5.14 1.58
C HIS A 16 5.71 -4.29 1.75
N ALA A 17 6.90 -4.89 1.77
CA ALA A 17 8.14 -4.12 1.86
C ALA A 17 8.39 -3.27 0.61
N SER A 18 7.99 -3.74 -0.57
CA SER A 18 8.05 -2.97 -1.83
C SER A 18 7.05 -1.82 -1.85
N ILE A 19 5.88 -2.01 -1.25
CA ILE A 19 4.88 -0.94 -1.05
C ILE A 19 5.44 0.12 -0.11
N ASP A 20 5.99 -0.27 1.04
CA ASP A 20 6.60 0.63 2.01
C ASP A 20 7.75 1.45 1.39
N ALA A 21 8.61 0.80 0.59
CA ALA A 21 9.70 1.47 -0.10
C ALA A 21 9.20 2.57 -1.05
N CYS A 22 8.12 2.31 -1.79
CA CYS A 22 7.52 3.29 -2.68
C CYS A 22 6.77 4.41 -1.94
N LEU A 23 6.17 4.14 -0.78
CA LEU A 23 5.59 5.16 0.09
C LEU A 23 6.66 6.06 0.71
N GLU A 24 7.81 5.50 1.10
CA GLU A 24 8.94 6.28 1.61
C GLU A 24 9.57 7.13 0.50
N LEU A 25 9.78 6.58 -0.70
CA LEU A 25 10.22 7.37 -1.86
C LEU A 25 9.26 8.53 -2.17
N ARG A 26 7.94 8.25 -2.15
CA ARG A 26 6.89 9.26 -2.31
C ARG A 26 7.06 10.39 -1.27
N ARG A 27 7.26 10.03 0.00
CA ARG A 27 7.48 10.99 1.10
C ARG A 27 8.75 11.83 0.89
N GLN A 28 9.85 11.22 0.47
CA GLN A 28 11.11 11.94 0.17
C GLN A 28 10.97 12.93 -1.00
N LEU A 29 10.05 12.69 -1.93
CA LEU A 29 9.70 13.63 -3.00
C LEU A 29 8.75 14.75 -2.55
N GLY A 30 8.37 14.78 -1.27
CA GLY A 30 7.47 15.79 -0.69
C GLY A 30 5.99 15.51 -0.92
N LEU A 31 5.62 14.28 -1.33
CA LEU A 31 4.24 13.89 -1.55
C LEU A 31 3.64 13.29 -0.28
N SER A 32 2.33 13.49 -0.11
CA SER A 32 1.52 12.93 0.98
C SER A 32 0.26 12.27 0.43
N ARG A 33 -0.59 11.69 1.31
CA ARG A 33 -1.91 11.18 0.90
C ARG A 33 -2.84 12.29 0.37
N ALA A 34 -2.61 13.55 0.74
CA ALA A 34 -3.38 14.71 0.28
C ALA A 34 -2.86 15.32 -1.03
N SER A 35 -1.75 14.82 -1.58
CA SER A 35 -1.20 15.33 -2.84
C SER A 35 -2.13 15.07 -4.01
N THR A 36 -2.28 16.07 -4.87
CA THR A 36 -3.12 16.04 -6.06
C THR A 36 -2.46 15.25 -7.19
N VAL A 37 -3.25 14.89 -8.21
CA VAL A 37 -2.74 14.28 -9.46
C VAL A 37 -1.63 15.14 -10.10
N ALA A 38 -1.75 16.46 -10.05
CA ALA A 38 -0.74 17.37 -10.58
C ALA A 38 0.58 17.31 -9.78
N ASP A 39 0.51 17.15 -8.45
CA ASP A 39 1.70 17.01 -7.61
C ASP A 39 2.45 15.71 -7.94
N VAL A 40 1.71 14.62 -8.12
CA VAL A 40 2.27 13.32 -8.53
C VAL A 40 2.89 13.42 -9.93
N GLY A 41 2.24 14.11 -10.87
CA GLY A 41 2.77 14.36 -12.20
C GLY A 41 4.14 15.07 -12.16
N ARG A 42 4.25 16.14 -11.37
CA ARG A 42 5.54 16.86 -11.20
C ARG A 42 6.62 15.99 -10.54
N ALA A 43 6.25 15.11 -9.61
CA ALA A 43 7.21 14.17 -9.03
C ALA A 43 7.69 13.13 -10.06
N LEU A 44 6.80 12.62 -10.91
CA LEU A 44 7.16 11.71 -12.00
C LEU A 44 8.09 12.36 -13.03
N GLU A 45 7.86 13.63 -13.37
CA GLU A 45 8.74 14.39 -14.26
C GLU A 45 10.16 14.51 -13.70
N ARG A 46 10.33 14.56 -12.38
CA ARG A 46 11.65 14.62 -11.72
C ARG A 46 12.36 13.26 -11.70
N LEU A 47 11.61 12.15 -11.76
CA LEU A 47 12.18 10.81 -11.72
C LEU A 47 12.74 10.39 -13.08
N ARG A 48 13.89 9.73 -13.05
CA ARG A 48 14.54 9.08 -14.19
C ARG A 48 14.36 7.56 -14.13
N SER A 49 14.66 6.96 -12.98
CA SER A 49 14.57 5.52 -12.76
C SER A 49 14.33 5.22 -11.28
N VAL A 50 13.73 4.07 -10.99
CA VAL A 50 13.54 3.56 -9.62
C VAL A 50 13.89 2.09 -9.59
N GLU A 51 14.77 1.70 -8.68
CA GLU A 51 15.13 0.31 -8.42
C GLU A 51 14.67 -0.08 -7.02
N LEU A 52 14.01 -1.24 -6.91
CA LEU A 52 13.77 -1.92 -5.64
C LEU A 52 14.64 -3.16 -5.58
N ILE A 53 15.57 -3.19 -4.64
CA ILE A 53 16.58 -4.23 -4.48
C ILE A 53 16.19 -5.09 -3.28
N MET A 54 16.03 -6.39 -3.49
CA MET A 54 15.50 -7.32 -2.48
C MET A 54 15.95 -8.75 -2.75
N ALA A 55 15.77 -9.64 -1.77
CA ALA A 55 16.04 -11.07 -1.95
C ALA A 55 15.29 -11.62 -3.18
N THR A 56 15.98 -12.33 -4.08
CA THR A 56 15.38 -12.83 -5.34
C THR A 56 14.18 -13.73 -5.06
N ARG A 57 14.28 -14.54 -4.00
CA ARG A 57 13.21 -15.43 -3.53
C ARG A 57 11.93 -14.68 -3.12
N GLY A 58 12.03 -13.42 -2.70
CA GLY A 58 10.90 -12.60 -2.25
C GLY A 58 9.89 -12.27 -3.36
N PHE A 59 10.31 -12.32 -4.63
CA PHE A 59 9.43 -12.03 -5.77
C PHE A 59 9.49 -13.08 -6.90
N ALA A 60 10.34 -14.11 -6.79
CA ALA A 60 10.53 -15.11 -7.85
C ALA A 60 9.26 -15.89 -8.22
N THR A 61 8.32 -16.05 -7.28
CA THR A 61 7.06 -16.77 -7.48
C THR A 61 5.91 -15.86 -7.92
N LEU A 62 6.13 -14.54 -7.97
CA LEU A 62 5.13 -13.58 -8.41
C LEU A 62 5.21 -13.36 -9.93
N PRO A 63 4.10 -12.95 -10.58
CA PRO A 63 4.13 -12.48 -11.95
C PRO A 63 5.20 -11.40 -12.15
N ARG A 64 6.16 -11.68 -13.04
CA ARG A 64 7.30 -10.78 -13.34
C ARG A 64 7.04 -9.82 -14.49
N GLY A 65 5.89 -9.96 -15.17
CA GLY A 65 5.52 -9.11 -16.29
C GLY A 65 5.28 -7.66 -15.86
N ARG A 66 5.86 -6.72 -16.62
CA ARG A 66 5.60 -5.28 -16.49
C ARG A 66 4.39 -4.84 -17.32
N GLU A 67 4.04 -5.62 -18.34
CA GLU A 67 2.81 -5.47 -19.11
C GLU A 67 1.63 -6.01 -18.30
N ILE A 68 0.95 -5.08 -17.63
CA ILE A 68 -0.23 -5.37 -16.83
C ILE A 68 -1.35 -4.54 -17.42
N THR A 69 -2.37 -5.23 -17.90
CA THR A 69 -3.51 -4.64 -18.62
C THR A 69 -4.85 -4.95 -17.98
N ALA A 70 -4.86 -5.84 -16.97
CA ALA A 70 -6.06 -6.23 -16.25
C ALA A 70 -5.85 -6.20 -14.73
N GLY A 71 -6.90 -5.84 -14.01
CA GLY A 71 -6.95 -5.69 -12.57
C GLY A 71 -6.59 -6.95 -11.79
N LEU A 72 -7.05 -8.11 -12.27
CA LEU A 72 -6.71 -9.40 -11.65
C LEU A 72 -5.21 -9.69 -11.72
N GLN A 73 -4.54 -9.35 -12.83
CA GLN A 73 -3.08 -9.49 -12.95
C GLN A 73 -2.37 -8.50 -12.01
N ALA A 74 -2.88 -7.27 -11.95
CA ALA A 74 -2.38 -6.22 -11.08
C ALA A 74 -2.39 -6.60 -9.59
N LYS A 75 -3.43 -7.29 -9.12
CA LYS A 75 -3.57 -7.73 -7.71
C LYS A 75 -2.44 -8.62 -7.21
N PHE A 76 -1.80 -9.36 -8.10
CA PHE A 76 -0.70 -10.27 -7.76
C PHE A 76 0.66 -9.77 -8.22
N SER A 77 0.73 -8.57 -8.80
CA SER A 77 1.97 -7.99 -9.30
C SER A 77 2.62 -7.08 -8.26
N MET A 78 3.87 -7.38 -7.93
CA MET A 78 4.70 -6.50 -7.10
C MET A 78 4.95 -5.16 -7.78
N TYR A 79 5.19 -5.15 -9.10
CA TYR A 79 5.32 -3.91 -9.87
C TYR A 79 4.09 -3.03 -9.69
N ASN A 80 2.90 -3.60 -9.83
CA ASN A 80 1.67 -2.83 -9.75
C ASN A 80 1.38 -2.33 -8.34
N SER A 81 1.57 -3.19 -7.32
CA SER A 81 1.33 -2.81 -5.94
C SER A 81 2.25 -1.68 -5.47
N ALA A 82 3.55 -1.78 -5.79
CA ALA A 82 4.52 -0.73 -5.51
C ALA A 82 4.21 0.58 -6.30
N THR A 83 3.77 0.44 -7.55
CA THR A 83 3.37 1.58 -8.39
C THR A 83 2.14 2.31 -7.84
N ILE A 84 1.09 1.56 -7.48
CA ILE A 84 -0.12 2.13 -6.87
C ILE A 84 0.24 2.87 -5.59
N ALA A 85 1.08 2.26 -4.75
CA ALA A 85 1.55 2.88 -3.52
C ALA A 85 2.22 4.24 -3.78
N PHE A 86 3.12 4.29 -4.77
CA PHE A 86 3.76 5.54 -5.16
C PHE A 86 2.76 6.58 -5.69
N VAL A 87 1.86 6.21 -6.59
CA VAL A 87 0.95 7.16 -7.28
C VAL A 87 -0.15 7.65 -6.36
N LYS A 88 -0.83 6.73 -5.64
CA LYS A 88 -2.00 7.01 -4.82
C LYS A 88 -1.67 7.30 -3.35
N GLY A 89 -0.50 6.88 -2.88
CA GLY A 89 -0.11 7.01 -1.47
C GLY A 89 -0.82 6.03 -0.52
N HIS A 90 -1.53 5.05 -1.06
CA HIS A 90 -2.20 3.95 -0.35
C HIS A 90 -2.38 2.76 -1.31
N VAL A 91 -2.79 1.59 -0.79
CA VAL A 91 -3.09 0.38 -1.59
C VAL A 91 -4.31 -0.33 -1.02
N ASP A 92 -5.46 -0.07 -1.63
CA ASP A 92 -6.78 -0.58 -1.27
C ASP A 92 -7.33 -1.58 -2.30
N PRO A 93 -8.38 -2.37 -1.96
CA PRO A 93 -8.91 -3.37 -2.88
C PRO A 93 -9.39 -2.81 -4.22
N ASN A 94 -9.91 -1.57 -4.22
CA ASN A 94 -10.43 -0.90 -5.41
C ASN A 94 -9.31 -0.37 -6.33
N ASP A 95 -8.06 -0.35 -5.86
CA ASP A 95 -6.92 0.16 -6.64
C ASP A 95 -6.43 -0.83 -7.70
N PHE A 96 -6.96 -2.05 -7.68
CA PHE A 96 -6.63 -3.09 -8.65
C PHE A 96 -7.71 -3.21 -9.74
N SER A 97 -8.42 -2.13 -10.07
CA SER A 97 -9.34 -2.12 -11.22
C SER A 97 -8.61 -1.88 -12.54
N ASP A 98 -9.24 -2.28 -13.66
CA ASP A 98 -8.69 -2.09 -15.00
C ASP A 98 -8.38 -0.61 -15.28
N ASP A 99 -9.26 0.30 -14.84
CA ASP A 99 -9.10 1.75 -15.01
C ASP A 99 -7.83 2.28 -14.32
N ILE A 100 -7.53 1.80 -13.11
CA ILE A 100 -6.31 2.20 -12.39
C ILE A 100 -5.07 1.62 -13.05
N VAL A 101 -5.15 0.37 -13.54
CA VAL A 101 -4.04 -0.29 -14.23
C VAL A 101 -3.63 0.46 -15.50
N VAL A 102 -4.60 1.07 -16.19
CA VAL A 102 -4.34 1.82 -17.43
C VAL A 102 -4.04 3.31 -17.21
N ASP A 103 -4.12 3.81 -15.98
CA ASP A 103 -3.84 5.20 -15.63
C ASP A 103 -2.44 5.63 -16.14
N PRO A 104 -2.31 6.80 -16.80
CA PRO A 104 -1.04 7.24 -17.37
C PRO A 104 0.09 7.42 -16.34
N GLN A 105 -0.21 7.87 -15.12
CA GLN A 105 0.78 8.05 -14.06
C GLN A 105 1.22 6.70 -13.49
N VAL A 106 0.29 5.75 -13.36
CA VAL A 106 0.59 4.36 -13.00
C VAL A 106 1.52 3.74 -14.03
N LYS A 107 1.20 3.84 -15.33
CA LYS A 107 2.08 3.34 -16.40
C LYS A 107 3.46 4.00 -16.37
N ALA A 108 3.50 5.33 -16.30
CA ALA A 108 4.76 6.08 -16.31
C ALA A 108 5.70 5.68 -15.17
N PHE A 109 5.19 5.54 -13.95
CA PHE A 109 6.01 5.08 -12.83
C PHE A 109 6.43 3.61 -12.98
N ARG A 110 5.50 2.73 -13.40
CA ARG A 110 5.80 1.32 -13.64
C ARG A 110 6.90 1.11 -14.67
N ASP A 111 6.96 1.96 -15.70
CA ASP A 111 7.99 1.94 -16.76
C ASP A 111 9.37 2.39 -16.26
N MET A 112 9.43 3.17 -15.18
CA MET A 112 10.69 3.55 -14.51
C MET A 112 11.12 2.56 -13.42
N LEU A 113 10.18 1.76 -12.90
CA LEU A 113 10.40 0.83 -11.80
C LEU A 113 11.04 -0.49 -12.25
N THR A 114 12.15 -0.88 -11.64
CA THR A 114 12.85 -2.16 -11.84
C THR A 114 12.98 -2.91 -10.52
N LEU A 115 12.65 -4.20 -10.52
CA LEU A 115 12.93 -5.09 -9.37
C LEU A 115 14.29 -5.78 -9.59
N VAL A 116 15.17 -5.66 -8.62
CA VAL A 116 16.54 -6.20 -8.66
C VAL A 116 16.70 -7.25 -7.56
N GLY A 117 17.07 -8.47 -7.96
CA GLY A 117 17.38 -9.56 -7.02
C GLY A 117 18.77 -9.39 -6.42
N ASN A 118 18.86 -9.50 -5.09
CA ASN A 118 20.11 -9.57 -4.35
C ASN A 118 19.96 -10.58 -3.20
N ASP A 119 20.57 -11.75 -3.36
CA ASP A 119 20.44 -12.87 -2.41
C ASP A 119 21.24 -12.69 -1.11
N ASP A 120 22.06 -11.63 -1.01
CA ASP A 120 22.73 -11.25 0.24
C ASP A 120 21.79 -10.48 1.19
N LEU A 121 20.63 -10.01 0.70
CA LEU A 121 19.65 -9.31 1.51
C LEU A 121 18.74 -10.30 2.27
N PRO A 122 18.40 -9.98 3.54
CA PRO A 122 17.34 -10.70 4.24
C PRO A 122 16.00 -10.61 3.50
N HIS A 123 15.15 -11.63 3.65
CA HIS A 123 13.89 -11.72 2.91
C HIS A 123 12.93 -10.54 3.11
N ALA A 124 12.91 -9.95 4.30
CA ALA A 124 12.03 -8.82 4.62
C ALA A 124 12.59 -7.47 4.15
N VAL A 125 13.87 -7.41 3.80
CA VAL A 125 14.56 -6.15 3.49
C VAL A 125 14.35 -5.77 2.04
N VAL A 126 13.97 -4.51 1.83
CA VAL A 126 13.94 -3.89 0.51
C VAL A 126 14.72 -2.58 0.58
N ARG A 127 15.73 -2.43 -0.28
CA ARG A 127 16.36 -1.13 -0.53
C ARG A 127 15.74 -0.49 -1.75
N PHE A 128 15.68 0.82 -1.78
CA PHE A 128 15.34 1.54 -3.00
C PHE A 128 16.44 2.52 -3.39
N ARG A 129 16.57 2.72 -4.70
CA ARG A 129 17.42 3.73 -5.31
C ARG A 129 16.62 4.39 -6.42
N ALA A 130 16.44 5.70 -6.34
CA ALA A 130 15.76 6.48 -7.37
C ALA A 130 16.70 7.56 -7.91
N GLU A 131 16.97 7.53 -9.21
CA GLU A 131 17.72 8.59 -9.88
C GLU A 131 16.76 9.70 -10.29
N LEU A 132 17.12 10.94 -9.97
CA LEU A 132 16.40 12.12 -10.43
C LEU A 132 17.04 12.64 -11.73
N ARG A 133 16.26 13.39 -12.51
CA ARG A 133 16.72 13.96 -13.78
C ARG A 133 17.79 15.03 -13.62
N ASP A 134 17.87 15.64 -12.43
CA ASP A 134 18.94 16.59 -12.05
C ASP A 134 20.27 15.89 -11.70
N GLY A 135 20.32 14.55 -11.73
CA GLY A 135 21.50 13.74 -11.43
C GLY A 135 21.63 13.35 -9.95
N SER A 136 20.80 13.89 -9.06
CA SER A 136 20.76 13.46 -7.66
C SER A 136 20.11 12.07 -7.52
N THR A 137 20.34 11.43 -6.37
CA THR A 137 19.81 10.10 -6.07
C THR A 137 19.14 10.10 -4.70
N LEU A 138 17.92 9.56 -4.64
CA LEU A 138 17.23 9.25 -3.38
C LEU A 138 17.41 7.77 -3.06
N THR A 139 17.66 7.46 -1.79
CA THR A 139 17.85 6.09 -1.33
C THR A 139 17.16 5.86 0.01
N GLY A 140 16.88 4.61 0.31
CA GLY A 140 16.37 4.20 1.60
C GLY A 140 16.31 2.69 1.72
N GLU A 141 15.99 2.23 2.93
CA GLU A 141 15.88 0.82 3.28
C GLU A 141 14.64 0.61 4.13
N ILE A 142 13.86 -0.41 3.76
CA ILE A 142 12.82 -1.00 4.59
C ILE A 142 13.43 -2.25 5.20
N ASP A 143 13.60 -2.22 6.52
CA ASP A 143 14.14 -3.31 7.33
C ASP A 143 13.11 -4.42 7.56
N GLN A 144 11.89 -3.99 7.88
CA GLN A 144 10.70 -4.81 8.05
C GLN A 144 9.49 -4.05 7.50
N PRO A 145 8.54 -4.73 6.85
CA PRO A 145 7.31 -4.11 6.43
C PRO A 145 6.41 -3.79 7.62
N ILE A 146 5.69 -2.68 7.56
CA ILE A 146 4.66 -2.33 8.55
C ILE A 146 3.57 -3.43 8.60
N GLY A 147 3.09 -3.73 9.79
CA GLY A 147 2.15 -4.80 10.05
C GLY A 147 2.77 -6.19 10.19
N SER A 148 4.08 -6.33 10.01
CA SER A 148 4.81 -7.49 10.54
C SER A 148 4.78 -7.51 12.07
N PRO A 149 4.98 -8.66 12.73
CA PRO A 149 5.02 -8.70 14.18
C PRO A 149 6.15 -7.85 14.79
N ASP A 150 7.28 -7.73 14.08
CA ASP A 150 8.43 -6.93 14.50
C ASP A 150 8.25 -5.43 14.24
N LYS A 151 7.28 -5.06 13.39
CA LYS A 151 6.90 -3.67 13.10
C LYS A 151 5.37 -3.55 13.00
N PRO A 152 4.65 -3.65 14.13
CA PRO A 152 3.20 -3.69 14.14
C PRO A 152 2.60 -2.37 13.61
N MET A 153 1.38 -2.45 13.09
CA MET A 153 0.56 -1.27 12.83
C MET A 153 0.20 -0.60 14.15
N SER A 154 0.14 0.73 14.18
CA SER A 154 -0.39 1.45 15.34
C SER A 154 -1.91 1.31 15.43
N ASP A 155 -2.50 1.59 16.60
CA ASP A 155 -3.95 1.61 16.78
C ASP A 155 -4.62 2.59 15.82
N ALA A 156 -3.97 3.74 15.56
CA ALA A 156 -4.43 4.72 14.58
C ALA A 156 -4.43 4.18 13.14
N ASP A 157 -3.42 3.38 12.77
CA ASP A 157 -3.37 2.73 11.44
C ASP A 157 -4.49 1.69 11.30
N ILE A 158 -4.73 0.89 12.35
CA ILE A 158 -5.79 -0.12 12.38
C ILE A 158 -7.17 0.56 12.29
N ARG A 159 -7.38 1.62 13.07
CA ARG A 159 -8.60 2.44 13.02
C ARG A 159 -8.80 3.02 11.62
N GLY A 160 -7.79 3.67 11.06
CA GLY A 160 -7.85 4.25 9.72
C GLY A 160 -8.22 3.22 8.66
N LYS A 161 -7.63 2.02 8.74
CA LYS A 161 -7.96 0.90 7.86
C LYS A 161 -9.41 0.42 8.00
N LEU A 162 -9.97 0.36 9.21
CA LEU A 162 -11.38 0.03 9.44
C LEU A 162 -12.30 1.07 8.78
N LEU A 163 -12.00 2.35 8.97
CA LEU A 163 -12.76 3.45 8.37
C LEU A 163 -12.69 3.39 6.84
N ASP A 164 -11.50 3.15 6.26
CA ASP A 164 -11.32 3.02 4.81
C ASP A 164 -12.08 1.81 4.24
N ALA A 165 -12.13 0.69 4.98
CA ALA A 165 -12.88 -0.50 4.56
C ALA A 165 -14.41 -0.28 4.54
N GLY A 166 -14.94 0.47 5.52
CA GLY A 166 -16.36 0.77 5.65
C GLY A 166 -16.85 1.96 4.82
N ARG A 167 -15.95 2.84 4.36
CA ARG A 167 -16.29 4.07 3.63
C ARG A 167 -17.16 3.77 2.41
N GLY A 168 -18.28 4.47 2.29
CA GLY A 168 -19.25 4.31 1.20
C GLY A 168 -20.03 2.99 1.23
N ARG A 169 -19.83 2.14 2.26
CA ARG A 169 -20.58 0.89 2.48
C ARG A 169 -21.49 0.97 3.69
N VAL A 170 -21.07 1.69 4.72
CA VAL A 170 -21.80 1.96 5.96
C VAL A 170 -21.93 3.47 6.12
N GLU A 171 -23.00 3.95 6.77
CA GLU A 171 -23.13 5.37 7.09
C GLU A 171 -21.96 5.84 7.97
N GLU A 172 -21.37 6.98 7.61
CA GLU A 172 -20.17 7.52 8.26
C GLU A 172 -20.33 7.65 9.80
N PRO A 173 -21.44 8.17 10.35
CA PRO A 173 -21.64 8.19 11.81
C PRO A 173 -21.69 6.80 12.45
N SER A 174 -22.23 5.80 11.74
CA SER A 174 -22.29 4.42 12.26
C SER A 174 -20.92 3.76 12.22
N LEU A 175 -20.13 4.04 11.17
CA LEU A 175 -18.78 3.52 11.01
C LEU A 175 -17.80 4.09 12.04
N GLU A 176 -17.86 5.40 12.33
CA GLU A 176 -17.07 6.01 13.41
C GLU A 176 -17.43 5.43 14.78
N ARG A 177 -18.73 5.26 15.05
CA ARG A 177 -19.18 4.65 16.31
C ARG A 177 -18.78 3.18 16.41
N LEU A 178 -18.78 2.44 15.30
CA LEU A 178 -18.30 1.08 15.23
C LEU A 178 -16.80 1.00 15.60
N ALA A 179 -15.98 1.90 15.05
CA ALA A 179 -14.56 1.98 15.38
C ALA A 179 -14.32 2.27 16.87
N ASP A 180 -15.05 3.24 17.43
CA ASP A 180 -14.98 3.60 18.86
C ASP A 180 -15.37 2.47 19.80
N LEU A 181 -16.35 1.64 19.42
CA LEU A 181 -16.76 0.49 20.21
C LEU A 181 -15.80 -0.69 20.05
N ALA A 182 -15.21 -0.88 18.87
CA ALA A 182 -14.21 -1.92 18.62
C ALA A 182 -12.95 -1.71 19.46
N GLU A 183 -12.53 -0.45 19.67
CA GLU A 183 -11.38 -0.10 20.55
C GLU A 183 -11.65 -0.34 22.04
N ARG A 184 -12.93 -0.37 22.45
CA ARG A 184 -13.38 -0.59 23.83
C ARG A 184 -14.29 -1.80 23.94
N LEU A 185 -13.97 -2.85 23.20
CA LEU A 185 -14.83 -4.03 23.06
C LEU A 185 -15.12 -4.71 24.41
N ASP A 186 -14.18 -4.65 25.34
CA ASP A 186 -14.29 -5.13 26.72
C ASP A 186 -15.37 -4.40 27.54
N GLN A 187 -15.79 -3.21 27.11
CA GLN A 187 -16.83 -2.38 27.74
C GLN A 187 -18.20 -2.52 27.05
N VAL A 188 -18.28 -3.26 25.94
CA VAL A 188 -19.52 -3.48 25.20
C VAL A 188 -20.34 -4.57 25.89
N GLN A 189 -21.53 -4.22 26.38
CA GLN A 189 -22.42 -5.17 27.06
C GLN A 189 -23.12 -6.14 26.12
N ASP A 190 -23.41 -5.70 24.89
CA ASP A 190 -24.08 -6.50 23.87
C ASP A 190 -23.38 -6.35 22.52
N ALA A 191 -22.86 -7.46 22.00
CA ALA A 191 -22.19 -7.49 20.70
C ALA A 191 -23.14 -7.19 19.53
N ALA A 192 -24.47 -7.32 19.72
CA ALA A 192 -25.46 -6.97 18.70
C ALA A 192 -25.33 -5.50 18.26
N THR A 193 -24.94 -4.59 19.16
CA THR A 193 -24.73 -3.17 18.83
C THR A 193 -23.70 -2.97 17.71
N LEU A 194 -22.63 -3.78 17.67
CA LEU A 194 -21.62 -3.70 16.61
C LEU A 194 -22.21 -4.13 15.24
N VAL A 195 -23.04 -5.17 15.25
CA VAL A 195 -23.69 -5.70 14.04
C VAL A 195 -24.70 -4.70 13.47
N GLU A 196 -25.49 -4.06 14.34
CA GLU A 196 -26.45 -3.03 13.96
C GLU A 196 -25.78 -1.80 13.34
N LEU A 197 -24.60 -1.42 13.84
CA LEU A 197 -23.81 -0.32 13.27
C LEU A 197 -23.17 -0.68 11.92
N ALA A 198 -22.98 -1.97 11.62
CA ALA A 198 -22.35 -2.45 10.39
C ALA A 198 -23.36 -2.73 9.24
N VAL A 199 -24.64 -2.35 9.40
CA VAL A 199 -25.66 -2.56 8.36
C VAL A 199 -25.29 -1.79 7.08
N PRO A 200 -25.17 -2.47 5.92
CA PRO A 200 -24.78 -1.81 4.68
C PRO A 200 -25.83 -0.79 4.20
N LEU A 201 -25.37 0.27 3.54
CA LEU A 201 -26.22 1.26 2.87
C LEU A 201 -27.18 0.61 1.85
N ALA A 202 -26.74 -0.46 1.18
CA ALA A 202 -27.55 -1.18 0.19
C ALA A 202 -28.70 -2.00 0.80
N ALA A 203 -28.72 -2.19 2.12
CA ALA A 203 -29.76 -2.94 2.83
C ALA A 203 -30.83 -2.02 3.48
N ARG A 204 -30.74 -0.70 3.24
CA ARG A 204 -31.67 0.31 3.74
C ARG A 204 -32.59 0.82 2.65
#